data_AF-A0A843SLS6-F1
#
_entry.id   AF-A0A843SLS6-F1
#
_cell.length_a   1.000
_cell.length_b   1.000
_cell.length_c   1.000
_cell.angle_alpha   90.00
_cell.angle_beta   90.00
_cell.angle_gamma   90.00
#
_symmetry.space_group_name_H-M   'P 1'
#
loop_
_entity.id
_entity.type
_entity.pdbx_description
1 polymer ?
#
loop_
_entity_poly.entity_id
_entity_poly.type
_entity_poly.pdbx_seq_one_letter_code
_entity_poly.pdbx_strand_id
1 'polypeptide(L)'
;MKTLCALLLLLAVCWTGAAAHGGGASVTWNREVSRLVYDKCASCHRPGGTAFSLMTYLDAQPRANEIKDAVLSRRMPPWGAIKGFGTFRNDQSLTQDQIELIRRWVDGGIRRGNNPRMLPKVPEFTEATSPVRRPARRIAGVVTLLNPLILDGLIPEKVAPGRSLRIVAMLPDGRVEPLVWLHDYDTRYAHAFLLRKPLHLPAGTTIGGVPSDSVIDLLQDPNDLGLPGSSDIPGSF
;
A
#
# COMPACT_ATOMS: atom_id res chain seq x y z
N MET A 1 52.17 57.19 38.03
CA MET A 1 51.51 58.23 37.21
C MET A 1 51.65 57.84 35.74
N LYS A 2 50.51 57.54 35.09
CA LYS A 2 50.27 57.48 33.61
C LYS A 2 51.04 56.34 32.90
N THR A 3 50.44 55.42 32.14
CA THR A 3 49.42 55.57 31.09
C THR A 3 48.69 54.25 30.82
N LEU A 4 47.40 54.40 30.52
CA LEU A 4 46.44 53.41 30.02
C LEU A 4 46.75 53.01 28.56
N CYS A 5 46.63 51.72 28.21
CA CYS A 5 46.40 51.20 26.85
C CYS A 5 45.90 49.75 26.99
N ALA A 6 44.59 49.52 27.01
CA ALA A 6 43.74 49.23 25.85
C ALA A 6 43.78 47.77 25.38
N LEU A 7 42.56 47.28 25.14
CA LEU A 7 42.13 46.23 24.20
C LEU A 7 41.67 44.86 24.75
N LEU A 8 40.44 44.58 24.30
CA LEU A 8 39.60 43.41 24.43
C LEU A 8 40.33 42.08 24.21
N LEU A 9 39.99 41.07 25.00
CA LEU A 9 40.05 39.67 24.58
C LEU A 9 38.70 39.00 24.83
N LEU A 10 38.08 38.68 23.69
CA LEU A 10 36.77 38.06 23.53
C LEU A 10 36.68 36.71 24.24
N LEU A 11 35.50 36.45 24.80
CA LEU A 11 35.00 35.13 25.18
C LEU A 11 35.06 34.19 23.97
N ALA A 12 36.08 33.33 23.92
CA ALA A 12 36.09 32.17 23.04
C ALA A 12 35.19 31.08 23.61
N VAL A 13 33.88 31.18 23.34
CA VAL A 13 32.97 30.04 23.48
C VAL A 13 33.34 29.07 22.36
N CYS A 14 34.13 28.04 22.70
CA CYS A 14 34.32 26.88 21.85
C CYS A 14 32.98 26.16 21.69
N TRP A 15 32.19 26.60 20.71
CA TRP A 15 31.09 25.83 20.17
C TRP A 15 31.72 24.66 19.41
N THR A 16 32.03 23.58 20.13
CA THR A 16 32.29 22.29 19.48
C THR A 16 30.99 21.89 18.81
N GLY A 17 30.88 22.22 17.52
CA GLY A 17 29.85 21.69 16.66
C GLY A 17 29.95 20.17 16.69
N ALA A 18 29.10 19.53 17.47
CA ALA A 18 28.81 18.13 17.32
C ALA A 18 28.20 17.97 15.91
N ALA A 19 29.01 17.58 14.94
CA ALA A 19 28.52 17.05 13.68
C ALA A 19 27.81 15.73 14.00
N ALA A 20 26.53 15.82 14.35
CA ALA A 20 25.69 14.67 14.55
C ALA A 20 25.45 13.97 13.20
N HIS A 21 26.01 12.76 13.08
CA HIS A 21 25.53 11.59 12.34
C HIS A 21 24.87 11.78 10.97
N GLY A 22 25.58 11.35 9.93
CA GLY A 22 24.99 11.08 8.60
C GLY A 22 25.55 9.83 7.93
N GLY A 23 26.01 8.84 8.70
CA GLY A 23 26.62 7.60 8.21
C GLY A 23 25.64 6.57 7.63
N GLY A 24 24.53 7.01 7.03
CA GLY A 24 23.67 6.17 6.21
C GLY A 24 23.91 6.51 4.74
N ALA A 25 24.37 5.56 3.93
CA ALA A 25 24.57 5.77 2.50
C ALA A 25 23.38 6.53 1.89
N SER A 26 23.65 7.68 1.26
CA SER A 26 22.63 8.60 0.77
C SER A 26 21.65 7.92 -0.18
N VAL A 27 20.35 8.12 0.05
CA VAL A 27 19.28 7.61 -0.83
C VAL A 27 19.36 8.30 -2.20
N THR A 28 19.29 7.52 -3.26
CA THR A 28 19.32 8.02 -4.65
C THR A 28 18.22 7.42 -5.50
N TRP A 29 17.91 8.08 -6.61
CA TRP A 29 16.99 7.55 -7.62
C TRP A 29 17.47 6.20 -8.16
N ASN A 30 18.71 6.13 -8.66
CA ASN A 30 19.21 4.96 -9.35
C ASN A 30 19.24 3.71 -8.44
N ARG A 31 19.55 3.85 -7.15
CA ARG A 31 19.69 2.70 -6.24
C ARG A 31 18.41 2.37 -5.47
N GLU A 32 17.68 3.35 -4.94
CA GLU A 32 16.55 3.05 -4.07
C GLU A 32 15.20 3.40 -4.68
N VAL A 33 15.01 4.67 -5.05
CA VAL A 33 13.68 5.19 -5.34
C VAL A 33 13.09 4.60 -6.62
N SER A 34 13.90 4.39 -7.65
CA SER A 34 13.45 3.76 -8.90
C SER A 34 12.83 2.37 -8.68
N ARG A 35 13.43 1.54 -7.81
CA ARG A 35 12.89 0.22 -7.45
C ARG A 35 11.52 0.34 -6.79
N LEU A 36 11.39 1.27 -5.85
CA LEU A 36 10.14 1.51 -5.15
C LEU A 36 9.04 2.03 -6.09
N VAL A 37 9.40 2.97 -6.98
CA VAL A 37 8.48 3.50 -8.00
C VAL A 37 8.01 2.38 -8.93
N TYR A 38 8.92 1.51 -9.37
CA TYR A 38 8.60 0.40 -10.27
C TYR A 38 7.68 -0.63 -9.60
N ASP A 39 7.89 -0.91 -8.31
CA ASP A 39 7.07 -1.87 -7.56
C ASP A 39 5.69 -1.31 -7.17
N LYS A 40 5.62 -0.06 -6.71
CA LYS A 40 4.44 0.48 -6.00
C LYS A 40 3.66 1.55 -6.76
N CYS A 41 4.27 2.19 -7.76
CA CYS A 41 3.67 3.35 -8.43
C CYS A 41 3.42 3.09 -9.91
N ALA A 42 4.29 2.31 -10.55
CA ALA A 42 4.33 2.19 -12.00
C ALA A 42 3.13 1.46 -12.62
N SER A 43 2.31 0.74 -11.85
CA SER A 43 1.05 0.18 -12.34
C SER A 43 0.14 1.25 -12.94
N CYS A 44 0.10 2.45 -12.33
CA CYS A 44 -0.66 3.61 -12.79
C CYS A 44 0.23 4.72 -13.37
N HIS A 45 1.39 4.98 -12.76
CA HIS A 45 2.29 6.09 -13.10
C HIS A 45 3.34 5.71 -14.15
N ARG A 46 2.88 5.28 -15.33
CA ARG A 46 3.73 4.90 -16.47
C ARG A 46 3.18 5.47 -17.78
N PRO A 47 3.98 5.52 -18.85
CA PRO A 47 3.45 5.84 -20.18
C PRO A 47 2.29 4.91 -20.55
N GLY A 48 1.16 5.48 -20.99
CA GLY A 48 -0.08 4.75 -21.28
C GLY A 48 -0.84 4.24 -20.05
N GLY A 49 -0.39 4.57 -18.83
CA GLY A 49 -1.10 4.29 -17.59
C GLY A 49 -2.25 5.27 -17.33
N THR A 50 -2.90 5.11 -16.18
CA THR A 50 -4.04 5.94 -15.76
C THR A 50 -3.63 7.27 -15.11
N ALA A 51 -2.33 7.49 -14.91
CA ALA A 51 -1.76 8.71 -14.37
C ALA A 51 -0.52 9.15 -15.16
N PHE A 52 0.03 10.32 -14.83
CA PHE A 52 1.29 10.79 -15.41
C PHE A 52 2.45 9.81 -15.11
N SER A 53 3.43 9.74 -16.00
CA SER A 53 4.61 8.88 -15.84
C SER A 53 5.47 9.32 -14.65
N LEU A 54 6.01 8.33 -13.93
CA LEU A 54 7.10 8.47 -12.97
C LEU A 54 8.29 7.56 -13.31
N MET A 55 8.32 6.97 -14.51
CA MET A 55 9.22 5.85 -14.84
C MET A 55 10.71 6.25 -14.94
N THR A 56 11.00 7.53 -15.11
CA THR A 56 12.38 8.04 -15.17
C THR A 56 12.65 9.10 -14.10
N TYR A 57 13.94 9.33 -13.83
CA TYR A 57 14.34 10.43 -12.93
C TYR A 57 13.80 11.78 -13.39
N LEU A 58 13.82 12.04 -14.70
CA LEU A 58 13.36 13.30 -15.27
C LEU A 58 11.84 13.47 -15.15
N ASP A 59 11.09 12.37 -15.12
CA ASP A 59 9.65 12.40 -14.85
C ASP A 59 9.35 12.69 -13.37
N ALA A 60 10.13 12.07 -12.47
CA ALA A 60 9.87 12.10 -11.03
C ALA A 60 10.44 13.34 -10.32
N GLN A 61 11.62 13.82 -10.72
CA GLN A 61 12.31 14.95 -10.10
C GLN A 61 11.46 16.23 -9.98
N PRO A 62 10.74 16.69 -11.03
CA PRO A 62 9.95 17.93 -10.91
C PRO A 62 8.74 17.77 -9.98
N ARG A 63 8.33 16.53 -9.69
CA ARG A 63 7.17 16.19 -8.85
C ARG A 63 7.55 15.68 -7.46
N ALA A 64 8.84 15.70 -7.12
CA ALA A 64 9.37 15.04 -5.93
C ALA A 64 8.65 15.46 -4.64
N ASN A 65 8.34 16.76 -4.47
CA ASN A 65 7.60 17.24 -3.31
C ASN A 65 6.14 16.75 -3.30
N GLU A 66 5.45 16.78 -4.44
CA GLU A 66 4.08 16.24 -4.56
C GLU A 66 4.03 14.74 -4.26
N ILE A 67 5.04 13.99 -4.73
CA ILE A 67 5.18 12.56 -4.44
C ILE A 67 5.34 12.37 -2.92
N LYS A 68 6.27 13.11 -2.28
CA LYS A 68 6.47 13.06 -0.83
C LYS A 68 5.18 13.34 -0.07
N ASP A 69 4.46 14.39 -0.44
CA ASP A 69 3.22 14.76 0.24
C ASP A 69 2.13 13.71 0.06
N ALA A 70 2.01 13.13 -1.14
CA ALA A 70 1.03 12.08 -1.42
C ALA A 70 1.29 10.79 -0.65
N VAL A 71 2.57 10.40 -0.48
CA VAL A 71 2.91 9.19 0.30
C VAL A 71 2.83 9.43 1.81
N LEU A 72 3.25 10.61 2.30
CA LEU A 72 3.16 10.95 3.72
C LEU A 72 1.70 11.05 4.19
N SER A 73 0.83 11.61 3.36
CA SER A 73 -0.62 11.65 3.63
C SER A 73 -1.35 10.34 3.32
N ARG A 74 -0.64 9.28 2.91
CA ARG A 74 -1.19 7.95 2.55
C ARG A 74 -2.26 8.00 1.45
N ARG A 75 -2.32 9.07 0.66
CA ARG A 75 -3.16 9.14 -0.55
C ARG A 75 -2.62 8.24 -1.66
N MET A 76 -1.30 8.01 -1.67
CA MET A 76 -0.64 7.18 -2.66
C MET A 76 0.21 6.07 -2.01
N PRO A 77 0.15 4.85 -2.55
CA PRO A 77 -0.85 4.32 -3.49
C PRO A 77 -2.26 4.33 -2.87
N PRO A 78 -3.34 4.42 -3.68
CA PRO A 78 -4.73 4.47 -3.19
C PRO A 78 -5.22 3.09 -2.75
N TRP A 79 -4.52 2.46 -1.82
CA TRP A 79 -4.83 1.13 -1.30
C TRP A 79 -6.03 1.15 -0.35
N GLY A 80 -6.17 2.20 0.47
CA GLY A 80 -7.31 2.44 1.35
C GLY A 80 -7.51 1.46 2.51
N ALA A 81 -6.93 0.26 2.49
CA ALA A 81 -6.95 -0.65 3.63
C ALA A 81 -5.88 -0.28 4.68
N ILE A 82 -6.30 -0.28 5.94
CA ILE A 82 -5.45 -0.04 7.11
C ILE A 82 -4.50 -1.22 7.32
N LYS A 83 -3.20 -0.93 7.44
CA LYS A 83 -2.16 -1.93 7.76
C LYS A 83 -2.46 -2.59 9.11
N GLY A 84 -2.25 -3.91 9.17
CA GLY A 84 -2.47 -4.71 10.38
C GLY A 84 -3.91 -5.20 10.56
N PHE A 85 -4.85 -4.82 9.68
CA PHE A 85 -6.21 -5.34 9.67
C PHE A 85 -6.46 -6.21 8.44
N GLY A 86 -6.45 -7.52 8.64
CA GLY A 86 -6.37 -8.49 7.54
C GLY A 86 -4.97 -8.55 6.92
N THR A 87 -4.74 -9.52 6.04
CA THR A 87 -3.50 -9.64 5.28
C THR A 87 -3.80 -9.96 3.82
N PHE A 88 -3.12 -9.27 2.91
CA PHE A 88 -3.41 -9.37 1.48
C PHE A 88 -2.18 -9.82 0.69
N ARG A 89 -2.39 -10.63 -0.35
CA ARG A 89 -1.31 -11.09 -1.25
C ARG A 89 -0.98 -10.09 -2.35
N ASN A 90 -1.88 -9.15 -2.61
CA ASN A 90 -1.73 -8.09 -3.61
C ASN A 90 -1.57 -6.69 -2.97
N ASP A 91 -1.08 -6.62 -1.73
CA ASP A 91 -0.93 -5.36 -0.99
C ASP A 91 0.03 -4.37 -1.69
N GLN A 92 -0.55 -3.29 -2.21
CA GLN A 92 0.17 -2.21 -2.88
C GLN A 92 0.52 -1.04 -1.96
N SER A 93 0.15 -1.07 -0.69
CA SER A 93 0.48 0.04 0.22
C SER A 93 1.95 0.07 0.60
N LEU A 94 2.45 1.29 0.85
CA LEU A 94 3.82 1.52 1.29
C LEU A 94 4.01 1.13 2.75
N THR A 95 5.15 0.51 3.06
CA THR A 95 5.62 0.37 4.44
C THR A 95 6.17 1.70 4.96
N GLN A 96 6.33 1.82 6.28
CA GLN A 96 6.91 3.04 6.86
C GLN A 96 8.33 3.31 6.34
N ASP A 97 9.14 2.27 6.18
CA ASP A 97 10.49 2.39 5.61
C ASP A 97 10.48 2.86 4.16
N GLN A 98 9.51 2.42 3.36
CA GLN A 98 9.34 2.86 1.98
C GLN A 98 8.91 4.32 1.89
N ILE A 99 8.00 4.77 2.78
CA ILE A 99 7.65 6.19 2.89
C ILE A 99 8.87 7.02 3.29
N GLU A 100 9.63 6.55 4.28
CA GLU A 100 10.84 7.20 4.77
C GLU A 100 11.94 7.25 3.70
N LEU A 101 12.03 6.24 2.84
CA LEU A 101 12.95 6.23 1.71
C LEU A 101 12.64 7.36 0.72
N ILE A 102 11.36 7.58 0.39
CA ILE A 102 10.94 8.70 -0.45
C ILE A 102 11.23 10.02 0.25
N ARG A 103 10.84 10.16 1.53
CA ARG A 103 11.10 11.36 2.33
C ARG A 103 12.59 11.73 2.32
N ARG A 104 13.47 10.79 2.66
CA ARG A 104 14.93 11.02 2.69
C ARG A 104 15.50 11.36 1.33
N TRP A 105 14.97 10.78 0.25
CA TRP A 105 15.42 11.15 -1.09
C TRP A 105 15.08 12.59 -1.43
N VAL A 106 13.85 13.03 -1.12
CA VAL A 106 13.40 14.40 -1.39
C VAL A 106 14.13 15.40 -0.51
N ASP A 107 14.16 15.16 0.80
CA ASP A 107 14.82 16.03 1.78
C ASP A 107 16.35 16.05 1.58
N GLY A 108 16.92 14.97 1.04
CA GLY A 108 18.34 14.83 0.71
C GLY A 108 18.76 15.44 -0.63
N GLY A 109 17.91 16.27 -1.24
CA GLY A 109 18.22 17.01 -2.47
C GLY A 109 17.92 16.25 -3.76
N ILE A 110 17.00 15.28 -3.73
CA ILE A 110 16.44 14.61 -4.92
C ILE A 110 17.55 14.00 -5.78
N ARG A 111 18.52 13.33 -5.15
CA ARG A 111 19.75 12.88 -5.83
C ARG A 111 19.47 11.81 -6.87
N ARG A 112 19.90 12.00 -8.12
CA ARG A 112 19.80 10.98 -9.19
C ARG A 112 20.63 9.73 -8.89
N GLY A 113 21.86 9.92 -8.43
CA GLY A 113 22.87 8.88 -8.40
C GLY A 113 23.64 8.82 -9.72
N ASN A 114 24.93 8.50 -9.65
CA ASN A 114 25.87 8.60 -10.77
C ASN A 114 26.16 7.25 -11.45
N ASN A 115 25.88 6.12 -10.81
CA ASN A 115 26.07 4.80 -11.40
C ASN A 115 24.78 4.34 -12.11
N PRO A 116 24.73 4.32 -13.45
CA PRO A 116 23.56 3.88 -14.20
C PRO A 116 23.29 2.38 -14.03
N ARG A 117 24.31 1.57 -13.71
CA ARG A 117 24.15 0.11 -13.48
C ARG A 117 23.36 -0.20 -12.22
N MET A 118 23.11 0.80 -11.36
CA MET A 118 22.26 0.61 -10.19
C MET A 118 20.79 0.64 -10.54
N LEU A 119 20.37 1.16 -11.70
CA LEU A 119 18.97 1.15 -12.10
C LEU A 119 18.45 -0.30 -12.21
N PRO A 120 17.28 -0.62 -11.64
CA PRO A 120 16.66 -1.93 -11.84
C PRO A 120 16.20 -2.09 -13.29
N LYS A 121 15.95 -3.34 -13.70
CA LYS A 121 15.27 -3.61 -14.98
C LYS A 121 13.92 -2.89 -14.96
N VAL A 122 13.63 -2.13 -16.02
CA VAL A 122 12.33 -1.48 -16.20
C VAL A 122 11.27 -2.59 -16.31
N PRO A 123 10.19 -2.55 -15.51
CA PRO A 123 9.12 -3.53 -15.61
C PRO A 123 8.49 -3.48 -16.99
N GLU A 124 8.24 -4.66 -17.53
CA GLU A 124 7.42 -4.83 -18.72
C GLU A 124 5.97 -4.89 -18.29
N PHE A 125 5.12 -4.13 -18.97
CA PHE A 125 3.71 -4.11 -18.70
C PHE A 125 2.98 -4.55 -19.96
N THR A 126 2.63 -5.83 -20.02
CA THR A 126 1.75 -6.33 -21.07
C THR A 126 0.34 -5.80 -20.85
N GLU A 127 -0.46 -5.69 -21.92
CA GLU A 127 -1.90 -5.54 -21.74
C GLU A 127 -2.41 -6.65 -20.80
N ALA A 128 -3.27 -6.27 -19.87
CA ALA A 128 -3.80 -7.22 -18.91
C ALA A 128 -4.51 -8.34 -19.68
N THR A 129 -4.04 -9.57 -19.50
CA THR A 129 -4.85 -10.74 -19.80
C THR A 129 -6.15 -10.56 -19.03
N SER A 130 -7.30 -10.79 -19.69
CA SER A 130 -8.62 -10.61 -19.08
C SER A 130 -8.61 -11.15 -17.64
N PRO A 131 -9.00 -10.34 -16.64
CA PRO A 131 -8.90 -10.76 -15.26
C PRO A 131 -9.65 -12.09 -15.08
N VAL A 132 -9.02 -13.05 -14.39
CA VAL A 132 -9.68 -14.31 -14.03
C VAL A 132 -11.01 -13.97 -13.38
N ARG A 133 -12.11 -14.32 -14.06
CA ARG A 133 -13.46 -14.04 -13.59
C ARG A 133 -13.70 -14.89 -12.34
N ARG A 134 -13.68 -14.25 -11.18
CA ARG A 134 -14.04 -14.89 -9.91
C ARG A 134 -15.55 -14.81 -9.76
N PRO A 135 -16.23 -15.92 -9.41
CA PRO A 135 -17.58 -15.83 -8.89
C PRO A 135 -17.59 -14.87 -7.69
N ALA A 136 -18.61 -14.03 -7.60
CA ALA A 136 -18.73 -13.06 -6.53
C ALA A 136 -20.15 -13.08 -5.95
N ARG A 137 -20.24 -12.99 -4.62
CA ARG A 137 -21.51 -12.78 -3.92
C ARG A 137 -21.58 -11.33 -3.46
N ARG A 138 -22.52 -10.58 -4.04
CA ARG A 138 -22.79 -9.19 -3.67
C ARG A 138 -23.55 -9.10 -2.35
N ILE A 139 -23.10 -8.22 -1.46
CA ILE A 139 -23.76 -7.92 -0.18
C ILE A 139 -23.87 -6.40 0.05
N ALA A 140 -24.89 -6.02 0.82
CA ALA A 140 -25.07 -4.70 1.39
C ALA A 140 -25.68 -4.88 2.79
N GLY A 141 -25.20 -4.12 3.78
CA GLY A 141 -25.59 -4.36 5.17
C GLY A 141 -24.94 -5.61 5.79
N VAL A 142 -25.43 -5.99 6.97
CA VAL A 142 -25.03 -7.21 7.68
C VAL A 142 -25.71 -8.42 7.04
N VAL A 143 -24.95 -9.48 6.74
CA VAL A 143 -25.48 -10.70 6.09
C VAL A 143 -25.00 -11.94 6.82
N THR A 144 -25.89 -12.91 7.06
CA THR A 144 -25.54 -14.25 7.53
C THR A 144 -25.52 -15.23 6.36
N LEU A 145 -24.43 -15.98 6.23
CA LEU A 145 -24.24 -16.95 5.15
C LEU A 145 -25.10 -18.19 5.40
N LEU A 146 -25.98 -18.54 4.45
CA LEU A 146 -26.79 -19.76 4.53
C LEU A 146 -26.01 -21.02 4.12
N ASN A 147 -25.05 -20.86 3.23
CA ASN A 147 -24.18 -21.92 2.72
C ASN A 147 -22.72 -21.53 2.99
N PRO A 148 -21.82 -22.52 3.17
CA PRO A 148 -20.39 -22.25 3.32
C PRO A 148 -19.84 -21.50 2.08
N LEU A 149 -18.74 -20.79 2.29
CA LEU A 149 -18.07 -19.98 1.29
C LEU A 149 -16.55 -20.03 1.53
N ILE A 150 -15.77 -20.37 0.51
CA ILE A 150 -14.32 -20.10 0.51
C ILE A 150 -14.09 -18.70 -0.04
N LEU A 151 -13.81 -17.75 0.86
CA LEU A 151 -13.59 -16.35 0.53
C LEU A 151 -12.15 -16.13 0.07
N ASP A 152 -11.95 -15.77 -1.20
CA ASP A 152 -10.65 -15.42 -1.77
C ASP A 152 -10.28 -13.95 -1.52
N GLY A 153 -11.29 -13.08 -1.45
CA GLY A 153 -11.09 -11.64 -1.31
C GLY A 153 -12.38 -10.85 -1.37
N LEU A 154 -12.25 -9.52 -1.40
CA LEU A 154 -13.38 -8.60 -1.45
C LEU A 154 -13.14 -7.49 -2.47
N ILE A 155 -14.19 -7.02 -3.14
CA ILE A 155 -14.17 -5.77 -3.92
C ILE A 155 -15.20 -4.81 -3.33
N PRO A 156 -14.78 -3.65 -2.80
CA PRO A 156 -15.70 -2.59 -2.40
C PRO A 156 -16.17 -1.82 -3.65
N GLU A 157 -17.23 -2.33 -4.26
CA GLU A 157 -17.87 -1.76 -5.46
C GLU A 157 -18.46 -0.36 -5.19
N LYS A 158 -19.01 -0.18 -3.98
CA LYS A 158 -19.54 1.10 -3.53
C LYS A 158 -19.26 1.33 -2.06
N VAL A 159 -18.69 2.47 -1.73
CA VAL A 159 -18.41 2.93 -0.37
C VAL A 159 -18.77 4.41 -0.30
N ALA A 160 -19.58 4.79 0.68
CA ALA A 160 -19.94 6.20 0.86
C ALA A 160 -18.69 7.04 1.22
N PRO A 161 -18.49 8.23 0.63
CA PRO A 161 -17.33 9.08 0.92
C PRO A 161 -17.19 9.42 2.41
N GLY A 162 -15.95 9.58 2.87
CA GLY A 162 -15.64 9.98 4.26
C GLY A 162 -16.00 8.93 5.32
N ARG A 163 -16.26 7.67 4.91
CA ARG A 163 -16.54 6.57 5.82
C ARG A 163 -15.30 5.73 6.07
N SER A 164 -15.27 5.17 7.27
CA SER A 164 -14.38 4.07 7.61
C SER A 164 -15.20 2.80 7.83
N LEU A 165 -14.84 1.71 7.15
CA LEU A 165 -15.58 0.45 7.16
C LEU A 165 -14.68 -0.63 7.71
N ARG A 166 -15.04 -1.19 8.87
CA ARG A 166 -14.32 -2.31 9.48
C ARG A 166 -15.11 -3.58 9.27
N ILE A 167 -14.82 -4.28 8.17
CA ILE A 167 -15.53 -5.49 7.75
C ILE A 167 -14.90 -6.71 8.42
N VAL A 168 -15.74 -7.51 9.07
CA VAL A 168 -15.34 -8.73 9.80
C VAL A 168 -16.27 -9.90 9.47
N ALA A 169 -15.76 -11.12 9.59
CA ALA A 169 -16.57 -12.33 9.62
C ALA A 169 -16.66 -12.85 11.06
N MET A 170 -17.87 -12.99 11.58
CA MET A 170 -18.16 -13.59 12.88
C MET A 170 -18.62 -15.03 12.63
N LEU A 171 -17.77 -16.00 12.99
CA LEU A 171 -18.02 -17.42 12.76
C LEU A 171 -19.01 -17.97 13.81
N PRO A 172 -19.71 -19.10 13.53
CA PRO A 172 -20.64 -19.72 14.47
C PRO A 172 -20.02 -20.15 15.80
N ASP A 173 -18.71 -20.40 15.81
CA ASP A 173 -17.94 -20.75 17.01
C ASP A 173 -17.53 -19.51 17.85
N GLY A 174 -17.95 -18.31 17.44
CA GLY A 174 -17.64 -17.05 18.11
C GLY A 174 -16.32 -16.41 17.69
N ARG A 175 -15.50 -17.06 16.85
CA ARG A 175 -14.28 -16.43 16.30
C ARG A 175 -14.64 -15.25 15.41
N VAL A 176 -13.78 -14.23 15.42
CA VAL A 176 -13.91 -13.04 14.59
C VAL A 176 -12.69 -12.93 13.69
N GLU A 177 -12.90 -13.09 12.39
CA GLU A 177 -11.86 -12.96 11.37
C GLU A 177 -11.90 -11.56 10.75
N PRO A 178 -10.81 -10.77 10.85
CA PRO A 178 -10.72 -9.46 10.20
C PRO A 178 -10.60 -9.62 8.68
N LEU A 179 -11.52 -9.02 7.92
CA LEU A 179 -11.51 -9.10 6.46
C LEU A 179 -10.79 -7.89 5.85
N VAL A 180 -11.32 -6.70 6.06
CA VAL A 180 -10.71 -5.45 5.58
C VAL A 180 -11.18 -4.29 6.44
N TRP A 181 -10.27 -3.35 6.73
CA TRP A 181 -10.63 -2.07 7.33
C TRP A 181 -10.26 -0.95 6.37
N LEU A 182 -11.28 -0.33 5.79
CA LEU A 182 -11.15 0.78 4.85
C LEU A 182 -11.22 2.12 5.59
N HIS A 183 -10.39 3.07 5.19
CA HIS A 183 -10.41 4.44 5.68
C HIS A 183 -10.36 5.41 4.50
N ASP A 184 -11.32 6.33 4.43
CA ASP A 184 -11.47 7.31 3.34
C ASP A 184 -11.29 6.68 1.94
N TYR A 185 -11.88 5.48 1.78
CA TYR A 185 -11.74 4.70 0.57
C TYR A 185 -12.49 5.35 -0.59
N ASP A 186 -11.78 5.53 -1.69
CA ASP A 186 -12.29 6.14 -2.91
C ASP A 186 -12.53 5.06 -3.97
N THR A 187 -13.81 4.78 -4.22
CA THR A 187 -14.24 3.73 -5.16
C THR A 187 -13.83 4.00 -6.60
N ARG A 188 -13.36 5.21 -6.94
CA ARG A 188 -12.74 5.48 -8.26
C ARG A 188 -11.48 4.65 -8.49
N TYR A 189 -10.85 4.20 -7.41
CA TYR A 189 -9.68 3.31 -7.43
C TYR A 189 -10.06 1.88 -7.02
N ALA A 190 -11.30 1.46 -7.27
CA ALA A 190 -11.79 0.16 -6.83
C ALA A 190 -10.87 -0.99 -7.31
N HIS A 191 -10.49 -1.85 -6.37
CA HIS A 191 -9.64 -3.01 -6.62
C HIS A 191 -9.99 -4.14 -5.65
N ALA A 192 -9.52 -5.34 -5.98
CA ALA A 192 -9.69 -6.49 -5.11
C ALA A 192 -8.72 -6.43 -3.92
N PHE A 193 -9.23 -6.71 -2.73
CA PHE A 193 -8.45 -7.05 -1.55
C PHE A 193 -8.36 -8.57 -1.46
N LEU A 194 -7.32 -9.14 -2.07
CA LEU A 194 -7.14 -10.58 -2.14
C LEU A 194 -6.46 -11.07 -0.86
N LEU A 195 -7.15 -11.89 -0.09
CA LEU A 195 -6.64 -12.39 1.18
C LEU A 195 -5.33 -13.14 0.96
N ARG A 196 -4.44 -13.12 1.96
CA ARG A 196 -3.15 -13.83 1.87
C ARG A 196 -3.34 -15.32 1.57
N LYS A 197 -4.39 -15.91 2.14
CA LYS A 197 -4.88 -17.25 1.84
C LYS A 197 -6.42 -17.20 1.80
N PRO A 198 -7.08 -18.01 0.95
CA PRO A 198 -8.53 -18.14 1.00
C PRO A 198 -9.01 -18.55 2.40
N LEU A 199 -10.14 -17.99 2.83
CA LEU A 199 -10.71 -18.20 4.15
C LEU A 199 -12.00 -19.02 4.06
N HIS A 200 -12.04 -20.17 4.72
CA HIS A 200 -13.24 -20.99 4.79
C HIS A 200 -14.23 -20.42 5.81
N LEU A 201 -15.38 -19.97 5.32
CA LEU A 201 -16.48 -19.43 6.11
C LEU A 201 -17.63 -20.44 6.15
N PRO A 202 -17.89 -21.11 7.28
CA PRO A 202 -18.99 -22.05 7.38
C PRO A 202 -20.36 -21.35 7.27
N ALA A 203 -21.40 -22.12 6.95
CA ALA A 203 -22.78 -21.65 7.10
C ALA A 203 -23.03 -21.15 8.53
N GLY A 204 -23.83 -20.10 8.66
CA GLY A 204 -24.06 -19.37 9.91
C GLY A 204 -23.06 -18.25 10.20
N THR A 205 -21.99 -18.12 9.41
CA THR A 205 -21.06 -16.97 9.53
C THR A 205 -21.80 -15.67 9.21
N THR A 206 -21.64 -14.65 10.05
CA THR A 206 -22.17 -13.30 9.81
C THR A 206 -21.06 -12.36 9.33
N ILE A 207 -21.25 -11.75 8.17
CA ILE A 207 -20.41 -10.66 7.66
C ILE A 207 -20.98 -9.33 8.18
N GLY A 208 -20.17 -8.62 8.96
CA GLY A 208 -20.55 -7.35 9.59
C GLY A 208 -19.67 -6.17 9.14
N GLY A 209 -20.06 -4.96 9.55
CA GLY A 209 -19.28 -3.75 9.27
C GLY A 209 -19.47 -3.15 7.87
N VAL A 210 -20.45 -3.64 7.12
CA VAL A 210 -20.87 -3.11 5.83
C VAL A 210 -22.14 -2.27 6.03
N PRO A 211 -22.09 -0.94 5.86
CA PRO A 211 -23.29 -0.10 5.86
C PRO A 211 -24.25 -0.48 4.72
N SER A 212 -25.55 -0.22 4.88
CA SER A 212 -26.57 -0.56 3.86
C SER A 212 -26.46 0.26 2.57
N ASP A 213 -25.78 1.41 2.61
CA ASP A 213 -25.52 2.27 1.45
C ASP A 213 -24.22 1.91 0.71
N SER A 214 -23.48 0.91 1.21
CA SER A 214 -22.24 0.38 0.65
C SER A 214 -22.47 -1.02 0.07
N VAL A 215 -21.73 -1.34 -0.99
CA VAL A 215 -21.83 -2.61 -1.72
C VAL A 215 -20.47 -3.27 -1.77
N ILE A 216 -20.40 -4.50 -1.30
CA ILE A 216 -19.20 -5.32 -1.26
C ILE A 216 -19.45 -6.61 -2.04
N ASP A 217 -18.55 -6.93 -2.96
CA ASP A 217 -18.53 -8.21 -3.63
C ASP A 217 -17.56 -9.14 -2.91
N LEU A 218 -18.08 -10.24 -2.36
CA LEU A 218 -17.31 -11.32 -1.76
C LEU A 218 -16.80 -12.24 -2.88
N LEU A 219 -15.51 -12.21 -3.15
CA LEU A 219 -14.88 -13.02 -4.18
C LEU A 219 -14.70 -14.45 -3.67
N GLN A 220 -15.20 -15.41 -4.44
CA GLN A 220 -15.06 -16.83 -4.12
C GLN A 220 -13.76 -17.37 -4.73
N ASP A 221 -13.18 -18.41 -4.12
CA ASP A 221 -12.06 -19.13 -4.72
C ASP A 221 -12.49 -19.68 -6.10
N PRO A 222 -11.79 -19.33 -7.19
CA PRO A 222 -12.15 -19.81 -8.53
C PRO A 222 -12.03 -21.32 -8.68
N ASN A 223 -11.31 -22.01 -7.79
CA ASN A 223 -11.17 -23.46 -7.80
C ASN A 223 -12.20 -24.17 -6.91
N ASP A 224 -13.02 -23.44 -6.16
CA ASP A 224 -14.12 -23.99 -5.37
C ASP A 224 -15.39 -24.06 -6.22
N LEU A 225 -15.58 -25.19 -6.91
CA LEU A 225 -16.76 -25.45 -7.73
C LEU A 225 -18.03 -25.76 -6.91
N GLY A 226 -18.02 -25.58 -5.59
CA GLY A 226 -19.18 -25.89 -4.73
C GLY A 226 -19.55 -27.37 -4.74
N LEU A 227 -18.61 -28.25 -5.09
CA LEU A 227 -18.78 -29.69 -5.02
C LEU A 227 -18.43 -30.15 -3.59
N PRO A 228 -19.33 -30.87 -2.89
CA PRO A 228 -18.96 -31.47 -1.62
C PRO A 228 -17.81 -32.46 -1.84
N GLY A 229 -16.63 -32.17 -1.28
CA GLY A 229 -15.52 -33.14 -1.14
C GLY A 229 -14.23 -32.91 -1.94
N SER A 230 -13.91 -31.71 -2.46
CA SER A 230 -12.67 -31.51 -3.24
C SER A 230 -11.38 -31.33 -2.42
N SER A 231 -11.42 -31.44 -1.09
CA SER A 231 -10.23 -31.34 -0.23
C SER A 231 -9.31 -32.57 -0.26
N ASP A 232 -9.69 -33.65 -0.96
CA ASP A 232 -8.96 -34.93 -0.96
C ASP A 232 -8.35 -35.29 -2.33
N ILE A 233 -7.68 -34.35 -3.00
CA ILE A 233 -6.71 -34.73 -4.06
C ILE A 233 -5.29 -34.41 -3.59
N PRO A 234 -4.56 -35.39 -3.03
CA PRO A 234 -3.15 -35.24 -2.75
C PRO A 234 -2.35 -35.38 -4.05
N GLY A 235 -1.59 -34.33 -4.38
CA GLY A 235 -0.43 -34.42 -5.27
C GLY A 235 -0.73 -34.33 -6.77
N SER A 236 -0.38 -33.18 -7.34
CA SER A 236 0.09 -33.10 -8.72
C SER A 236 1.29 -32.15 -8.74
N PHE A 237 2.41 -32.69 -9.21
CA PHE A 237 3.75 -32.11 -9.27
C PHE A 237 3.84 -30.80 -10.07
#